data_AF-A0A068LJT4-F1
#
_entry.id   AF-A0A068LJT4-F1
#
_cell.length_a   1.000
_cell.length_b   1.000
_cell.length_c   1.000
_cell.angle_alpha   90.00
_cell.angle_beta   90.00
_cell.angle_gamma   90.00
#
_symmetry.space_group_name_H-M   'P 1'
#
loop_
_entity.id
_entity.type
_entity.pdbx_description
1 polymer ?
#
loop_
_entity_poly.entity_id
_entity_poly.type
_entity_poly.pdbx_seq_one_letter_code
_entity_poly.pdbx_strand_id
1 'polypeptide(L)'
;MKEMRKSLLFLSFCLLCACGPRGGKAVTDAPARREFPQVEIPSMYTEPMERTSYALNHFWDHFTDTSRVYACDSLTVNGVAMEAVDSQMG
;
A
#
# COMPACT_ATOMS: atom_id res chain seq x y z
N MET A 1 -47.29 31.60 18.75
CA MET A 1 -46.78 30.84 17.58
C MET A 1 -45.60 31.49 16.86
N LYS A 2 -45.48 32.82 16.75
CA LYS A 2 -44.35 33.48 16.05
C LYS A 2 -42.99 33.28 16.73
N GLU A 3 -42.96 33.30 18.07
CA GLU A 3 -41.72 33.13 18.85
C GLU A 3 -41.16 31.69 18.82
N MET A 4 -42.03 30.67 18.84
CA MET A 4 -41.63 29.26 18.64
C MET A 4 -41.01 29.03 17.26
N ARG A 5 -41.49 29.73 16.23
CA ARG A 5 -40.98 29.63 14.86
C ARG A 5 -39.58 30.24 14.74
N LYS A 6 -39.32 31.35 15.44
CA LYS A 6 -37.99 31.97 15.55
C LYS A 6 -37.02 31.09 16.34
N SER A 7 -37.48 30.48 17.42
CA SER A 7 -36.67 29.55 18.23
C SER A 7 -36.29 28.29 17.46
N LEU A 8 -37.20 27.75 16.63
CA LEU A 8 -36.94 26.57 15.81
C LEU A 8 -35.93 26.88 14.67
N LEU A 9 -36.01 28.08 14.09
CA LEU A 9 -35.06 28.53 13.06
C LEU A 9 -33.64 28.75 13.64
N PHE A 10 -33.54 29.29 14.86
CA PHE A 10 -32.25 29.47 15.54
C PHE A 10 -31.58 28.13 15.88
N LEU A 11 -32.36 27.13 16.34
CA LEU A 11 -31.84 25.80 16.66
C LEU A 11 -31.27 25.09 15.42
N SER A 12 -31.95 25.21 14.28
CA SER A 12 -31.50 24.64 13.00
C SER A 12 -30.19 25.26 12.50
N PHE A 13 -30.02 26.57 12.69
CA PHE A 13 -28.79 27.27 12.30
C PHE A 13 -27.58 26.83 13.14
N CYS A 14 -27.76 26.59 14.45
CA CYS A 14 -26.69 26.10 15.32
C CYS A 14 -26.24 24.67 14.97
N LEU A 15 -27.15 23.81 14.51
CA LEU A 15 -26.84 22.43 14.09
C LEU A 15 -25.96 22.36 12.84
N LEU A 16 -26.03 23.36 11.95
CA LEU A 16 -25.22 23.40 10.72
C LEU A 16 -23.75 23.79 10.96
N CYS A 17 -23.45 24.48 12.06
CA CYS A 17 -22.08 24.87 12.42
C CYS A 17 -21.29 23.77 13.16
N ALA A 18 -21.92 22.68 13.57
CA ALA A 18 -21.26 21.57 14.29
C ALA A 18 -20.48 20.61 13.37
N CYS A 19 -20.70 20.67 12.05
CA CYS A 19 -19.97 19.90 11.05
C CYS A 19 -18.90 20.74 10.37
N GLY A 20 -17.87 21.14 11.12
CA GLY A 20 -16.63 21.63 10.50
C GLY A 20 -15.90 20.48 9.77
N PRO A 21 -15.22 20.73 8.65
CA PRO A 21 -14.37 19.72 8.03
C PRO A 21 -13.27 19.35 9.04
N ARG A 22 -13.32 18.12 9.55
CA ARG A 22 -12.17 17.52 10.23
C ARG A 22 -11.09 17.34 9.17
N GLY A 23 -10.23 18.35 9.04
CA GLY A 23 -8.97 18.27 8.33
C GLY A 23 -8.01 17.34 9.06
N GLY A 24 -8.40 16.08 9.23
CA GLY A 24 -7.48 15.01 9.52
C GLY A 24 -6.72 14.78 8.23
N LYS A 25 -5.53 15.37 8.11
CA LYS A 25 -4.50 14.76 7.28
C LYS A 25 -4.35 13.35 7.83
N ALA A 26 -4.86 12.37 7.10
CA ALA A 26 -4.47 11.00 7.30
C ALA A 26 -2.95 11.00 7.12
N VAL A 27 -2.22 10.96 8.24
CA VAL A 27 -0.83 10.56 8.22
C VAL A 27 -0.90 9.12 7.75
N THR A 28 -0.73 8.91 6.45
CA THR A 28 -0.52 7.60 5.88
C THR A 28 0.87 7.17 6.31
N ASP A 29 1.01 6.81 7.58
CA ASP A 29 2.13 6.01 8.09
C ASP A 29 1.90 4.54 7.68
N ALA A 30 1.39 4.33 6.47
CA ALA A 30 1.36 3.03 5.87
C ALA A 30 2.83 2.62 5.73
N PRO A 31 3.24 1.46 6.26
CA PRO A 31 4.61 0.99 6.12
C PRO A 31 4.98 1.08 4.64
N ALA A 32 6.11 1.73 4.35
CA ALA A 32 6.52 2.01 2.98
C ALA A 32 6.50 0.72 2.18
N ARG A 33 5.50 0.57 1.30
CA ARG A 33 5.37 -0.59 0.43
C ARG A 33 6.51 -0.54 -0.57
N ARG A 34 7.22 -1.64 -0.71
CA ARG A 34 8.23 -1.82 -1.76
C ARG A 34 7.63 -2.55 -2.95
N GLU A 35 8.24 -2.34 -4.10
CA GLU A 35 7.92 -3.11 -5.31
C GLU A 35 8.45 -4.54 -5.20
N PHE A 36 7.87 -5.44 -5.99
CA PHE A 36 8.38 -6.80 -6.12
C PHE A 36 9.80 -6.75 -6.72
N PRO A 37 10.80 -7.35 -6.07
CA PRO A 37 12.19 -7.22 -6.50
C PRO A 37 12.41 -7.92 -7.85
N GLN A 38 13.10 -7.25 -8.76
CA GLN A 38 13.48 -7.81 -10.07
C GLN A 38 14.73 -8.67 -9.95
N VAL A 39 14.84 -9.71 -10.78
CA VAL A 39 16.05 -10.54 -10.85
C VAL A 39 17.12 -9.85 -11.69
N GLU A 40 18.30 -9.63 -11.12
CA GLU A 40 19.45 -9.08 -11.83
C GLU A 40 20.32 -10.22 -12.36
N ILE A 41 20.36 -10.36 -13.69
CA ILE A 41 21.16 -11.41 -14.35
C ILE A 41 22.60 -10.90 -14.51
N PRO A 42 23.61 -11.59 -13.94
CA PRO A 42 25.01 -11.21 -14.10
C PRO A 42 25.43 -11.15 -15.56
N SER A 43 26.29 -10.17 -15.90
CA SER A 43 26.79 -9.99 -17.27
C SER A 43 27.67 -11.14 -17.78
N MET A 44 28.10 -12.05 -16.89
CA MET A 44 28.83 -13.26 -17.26
C MET A 44 27.98 -14.24 -18.08
N TYR A 45 26.65 -14.26 -17.87
CA TYR A 45 25.75 -15.09 -18.66
C TYR A 45 25.44 -14.39 -20.00
N THR A 46 26.14 -14.82 -21.04
CA THR A 46 25.99 -14.29 -22.40
C THR A 46 24.96 -15.05 -23.21
N GLU A 47 24.86 -16.37 -23.01
CA GLU A 47 23.95 -17.22 -23.75
C GLU A 47 22.48 -17.00 -23.34
N PRO A 48 21.55 -16.77 -24.29
CA PRO A 48 20.15 -16.48 -23.95
C PRO A 48 19.49 -17.55 -23.09
N MET A 49 19.83 -18.82 -23.33
CA MET A 49 19.28 -19.94 -22.57
C MET A 49 19.76 -19.92 -21.11
N GLU A 50 21.05 -19.68 -20.89
CA GLU A 50 21.62 -19.59 -19.54
C GLU A 50 21.06 -18.41 -18.76
N ARG A 51 20.87 -17.26 -19.42
CA ARG A 51 20.23 -16.07 -18.83
C ARG A 51 18.81 -16.38 -18.37
N THR A 52 18.05 -17.09 -19.20
CA THR A 52 16.66 -17.47 -18.89
C THR A 52 16.64 -18.47 -17.73
N SER A 53 17.49 -19.49 -17.76
CA SER A 53 17.62 -20.45 -16.67
C SER A 53 18.00 -19.77 -15.35
N TYR A 54 18.94 -18.82 -15.38
CA TYR A 54 19.30 -18.04 -14.19
C TYR A 54 18.10 -17.26 -13.66
N ALA A 55 17.39 -16.52 -14.52
CA ALA A 55 16.24 -15.73 -14.11
C ALA A 55 15.15 -16.58 -13.44
N LEU A 56 14.89 -17.78 -13.95
CA LEU A 56 13.90 -18.70 -13.39
C LEU A 56 14.36 -19.29 -12.04
N ASN A 57 15.63 -19.69 -11.95
CA ASN A 57 16.18 -20.29 -10.73
C ASN A 57 16.29 -19.28 -9.59
N HIS A 58 16.51 -17.99 -9.90
CA HIS A 58 16.75 -16.93 -8.91
C HIS A 58 15.60 -15.93 -8.79
N PHE A 59 14.43 -16.24 -9.37
CA PHE A 59 13.28 -15.33 -9.42
C PHE A 59 12.84 -14.86 -8.03
N TRP A 60 12.83 -15.77 -7.05
CA TRP A 60 12.34 -15.51 -5.68
C TRP A 60 13.42 -15.11 -4.68
N ASP A 61 14.70 -15.09 -5.07
CA ASP A 61 15.82 -14.96 -4.13
C ASP A 61 15.78 -13.62 -3.39
N HIS A 62 15.64 -12.51 -4.11
CA HIS A 62 15.55 -11.18 -3.48
C HIS A 62 14.26 -10.97 -2.69
N PHE A 63 13.21 -11.75 -2.98
CA PHE A 63 11.98 -11.72 -2.22
C PHE A 63 12.09 -12.53 -0.92
N THR A 64 12.89 -13.60 -0.91
CA THR A 64 13.06 -14.50 0.25
C THR A 64 14.35 -14.24 1.04
N ASP A 65 15.16 -13.26 0.63
CA ASP A 65 16.38 -12.84 1.31
C ASP A 65 16.10 -12.40 2.77
N THR A 66 16.57 -13.22 3.71
CA THR A 66 16.40 -13.01 5.16
C THR A 66 17.41 -12.03 5.75
N SER A 67 18.41 -11.59 5.00
CA SER A 67 19.33 -10.52 5.44
C SER A 67 18.61 -9.17 5.58
N ARG A 68 17.45 -9.03 4.94
CA ARG A 68 16.57 -7.86 5.02
C ARG A 68 15.25 -8.28 5.62
N VAL A 69 14.81 -7.56 6.65
CA VAL A 69 13.51 -7.80 7.29
C VAL A 69 12.57 -6.68 6.87
N TYR A 70 11.47 -7.05 6.23
CA TYR A 70 10.38 -6.12 5.92
C TYR A 70 9.14 -6.48 6.73
N ALA A 71 8.24 -5.50 6.89
CA ALA A 71 6.97 -5.74 7.56
C ALA A 71 6.11 -6.73 6.76
N CYS A 72 5.50 -7.67 7.48
CA CYS A 72 4.42 -8.50 6.96
C CYS A 72 3.17 -8.15 7.76
N ASP A 73 2.08 -7.82 7.06
CA ASP A 73 0.79 -7.53 7.67
C ASP A 73 -0.33 -8.20 6.87
N SER A 74 -1.59 -7.86 7.15
CA SER A 74 -2.73 -8.44 6.43
C SER A 74 -2.82 -8.01 4.96
N LEU A 75 -2.08 -6.99 4.54
CA LEU A 75 -2.11 -6.41 3.20
C LEU A 75 -0.79 -6.59 2.43
N THR A 76 0.28 -6.96 3.13
CA THR A 76 1.64 -7.01 2.58
C THR A 76 2.38 -8.27 3.02
N VAL A 77 3.15 -8.84 2.11
CA VAL A 77 4.06 -9.96 2.36
C VAL A 77 5.47 -9.47 2.06
N ASN A 78 6.33 -9.49 3.09
CA ASN A 78 7.70 -9.00 3.03
C ASN A 78 7.83 -7.57 2.44
N GLY A 79 6.93 -6.68 2.86
CA GLY A 79 6.86 -5.28 2.43
C GLY A 79 6.25 -5.06 1.04
N VAL A 80 5.89 -6.13 0.30
CA VAL A 80 5.26 -6.06 -1.02
C VAL A 80 3.76 -6.23 -0.86
N ALA A 81 2.96 -5.47 -1.62
CA ALA A 81 1.50 -5.62 -1.63
C ALA A 81 1.09 -7.04 -2.05
N MET A 82 0.10 -7.62 -1.37
CA MET A 82 -0.36 -9.00 -1.65
C MET A 82 -0.76 -9.16 -3.13
N GLU A 83 -1.44 -8.17 -3.71
CA GLU A 83 -1.87 -8.19 -5.10
C GLU A 83 -0.68 -8.26 -6.08
N ALA A 84 0.44 -7.61 -5.73
CA ALA A 84 1.66 -7.63 -6.54
C ALA A 84 2.37 -8.98 -6.44
N VAL A 85 2.32 -9.65 -5.28
CA VAL A 85 2.85 -11.01 -5.09
C VAL A 85 2.00 -12.03 -5.85
N ASP A 86 0.67 -11.94 -5.74
CA ASP A 86 -0.27 -12.82 -6.43
C ASP A 86 -0.11 -12.71 -7.96
N SER A 87 0.10 -11.49 -8.47
CA SER A 87 0.40 -11.28 -9.89
C SER A 87 1.66 -11.99 -10.39
N GLN A 88 2.60 -12.38 -9.51
CA GLN A 88 3.79 -13.15 -9.90
C GLN A 88 3.54 -14.66 -9.87
N MET A 89 2.50 -15.14 -9.20
CA MET A 89 2.22 -16.56 -9.02
C MET A 89 1.48 -17.20 -10.22
N GLY A 90 0.75 -16.39 -11.00
CA GLY A 90 0.00 -16.83 -12.18
C GLY A 90 -1.51 -16.83 -11.98
#